data_AF-A0A5C9DT62-F1
#
_entry.id   AF-A0A5C9DT62-F1
#
_cell.length_a   1.000
_cell.length_b   1.000
_cell.length_c   1.000
_cell.angle_alpha   90.00
_cell.angle_beta   90.00
_cell.angle_gamma   90.00
#
_symmetry.space_group_name_H-M   'P 1'
#
loop_
_entity.id
_entity.type
_entity.pdbx_description
1 polymer ?
#
loop_
_entity_poly.entity_id
_entity_poly.type
_entity_poly.pdbx_seq_one_letter_code
_entity_poly.pdbx_strand_id
1 'polypeptide(L)' 'MTIFFIDTNILWWYFVKNSKYHKSVKKFLDPLILDTENSFIVNEFVMIEFPFFYICNILILAVY' A
#
# COMPACT_ATOMS: atom_id res chain seq x y z
N MET A 1 -1.46 -18.00 -13.27
CA MET A 1 -0.39 -17.30 -12.54
C MET A 1 -0.25 -15.89 -13.06
N THR A 2 -0.70 -14.93 -12.25
CA THR A 2 -0.59 -13.50 -12.57
C THR A 2 0.37 -12.85 -11.58
N ILE A 3 1.25 -11.98 -12.07
CA ILE A 3 2.26 -11.31 -11.25
C ILE A 3 1.87 -9.83 -11.13
N PHE A 4 1.73 -9.35 -9.91
CA PHE A 4 1.44 -7.96 -9.59
C PHE A 4 2.68 -7.28 -9.02
N PHE A 5 3.09 -6.18 -9.64
CA PHE A 5 4.09 -5.28 -9.09
C PHE A 5 3.38 -4.22 -8.26
N ILE A 6 3.72 -4.16 -6.98
CA ILE A 6 3.05 -3.27 -6.04
C ILE A 6 3.87 -2.00 -5.85
N ASP A 7 3.20 -0.87 -6.05
CA ASP A 7 3.73 0.49 -5.82
C ASP A 7 3.53 0.95 -4.37
N THR A 8 4.39 1.87 -3.92
CA THR A 8 4.34 2.50 -2.60
C THR A 8 2.97 3.11 -2.29
N ASN A 9 2.31 3.75 -3.27
CA ASN A 9 1.01 4.39 -3.07
C ASN A 9 -0.11 3.37 -2.81
N ILE A 10 -0.08 2.23 -3.51
CA ILE A 10 -1.05 1.16 -3.35
C ILE A 10 -0.91 0.55 -1.94
N LEU A 11 0.32 0.31 -1.47
CA LEU A 11 0.59 -0.14 -0.11
C LEU A 11 0.10 0.89 0.91
N TRP A 12 0.36 2.17 0.68
CA TRP A 12 -0.10 3.25 1.56
C TRP A 12 -1.61 3.22 1.74
N TRP A 13 -2.35 3.20 0.63
CA TRP A 13 -3.81 3.16 0.69
C TRP A 13 -4.33 1.86 1.29
N TYR A 14 -3.64 0.74 1.08
CA TYR A 14 -4.02 -0.53 1.66
C TYR A 14 -3.85 -0.57 3.19
N PHE A 15 -2.73 -0.08 3.73
CA PHE A 15 -2.45 -0.15 5.17
C PHE A 15 -3.02 1.02 5.99
N VAL A 16 -3.10 2.23 5.42
CA VAL A 16 -3.49 3.43 6.16
C VAL A 16 -5.01 3.63 6.14
N LYS A 17 -5.65 3.28 7.26
CA LYS A 17 -7.11 3.33 7.43
C LYS A 17 -7.73 4.71 7.22
N ASN A 18 -6.99 5.79 7.51
CA ASN A 18 -7.46 7.17 7.35
C ASN A 18 -7.29 7.69 5.90
N SER A 19 -6.70 6.91 4.99
CA SER A 19 -6.64 7.30 3.58
C SER A 19 -8.03 7.28 2.97
N LYS A 20 -8.36 8.33 2.19
CA LYS A 20 -9.57 8.41 1.37
C LYS A 20 -9.78 7.17 0.49
N TYR A 21 -8.70 6.53 0.05
CA TYR A 21 -8.73 5.40 -0.87
C TYR A 21 -8.74 4.03 -0.19
N HIS A 22 -8.62 3.97 1.14
CA HIS A 22 -8.43 2.72 1.87
C HIS A 22 -9.52 1.68 1.58
N LYS A 23 -10.80 2.06 1.69
CA LYS A 23 -11.92 1.14 1.47
C LYS A 23 -11.95 0.59 0.03
N SER A 24 -11.63 1.42 -0.95
CA SER A 24 -11.65 1.04 -2.36
C SER A 24 -10.51 0.09 -2.70
N VAL A 25 -9.29 0.46 -2.31
CA VAL A 25 -8.07 -0.33 -2.56
C VAL A 25 -8.13 -1.66 -1.83
N LYS A 26 -8.60 -1.67 -0.58
CA LYS A 26 -8.78 -2.91 0.19
C LYS A 26 -9.78 -3.85 -0.47
N LYS A 27 -10.95 -3.34 -0.89
CA LYS A 27 -11.96 -4.16 -1.59
C LYS A 27 -11.43 -4.76 -2.89
N PHE A 28 -10.54 -4.06 -3.58
CA PHE A 28 -9.90 -4.53 -4.80
C PHE A 28 -8.80 -5.57 -4.53
N LEU A 29 -7.92 -5.31 -3.56
CA LEU A 29 -6.76 -6.16 -3.28
C LEU A 29 -7.10 -7.41 -2.48
N ASP A 30 -8.05 -7.36 -1.53
CA ASP A 30 -8.41 -8.51 -0.68
C ASP A 30 -8.65 -9.80 -1.50
N PRO A 31 -9.51 -9.82 -2.54
CA PRO A 31 -9.71 -11.05 -3.32
C PRO A 31 -8.48 -11.47 -4.13
N LEU A 32 -7.65 -10.52 -4.58
CA LEU A 32 -6.44 -10.81 -5.36
C LEU A 32 -5.34 -11.43 -4.48
N ILE A 33 -5.21 -10.97 -3.23
CA ILE A 33 -4.25 -11.46 -2.24
C ILE A 33 -4.66 -12.84 -1.71
N LEU A 34 -5.96 -13.07 -1.55
CA LEU A 34 -6.48 -14.36 -1.09
C LEU A 34 -6.38 -15.47 -2.14
N ASP A 35 -6.26 -15.11 -3.41
CA ASP A 35 -6.03 -16.04 -4.51
C ASP A 35 -4.55 -16.43 -4.57
N THR A 36 -4.27 -17.67 -4.17
CA THR A 36 -2.92 -18.24 -4.10
C THR A 36 -2.24 -18.44 -5.46
N GLU A 37 -2.97 -18.28 -6.57
CA GLU A 37 -2.38 -18.28 -7.92
C GLU A 37 -1.73 -16.93 -8.29
N ASN A 38 -1.99 -15.88 -7.51
CA ASN A 38 -1.42 -14.56 -7.70
C ASN A 38 -0.12 -14.40 -6.92
N SER A 39 0.86 -13.76 -7.55
CA SER A 39 2.14 -13.41 -6.93
C SER A 39 2.27 -11.90 -6.81
N PHE A 40 2.65 -11.42 -5.63
CA PHE A 40 2.85 -10.00 -5.37
C PHE A 40 4.33 -9.73 -5.16
N ILE A 41 4.90 -8.87 -6.00
CA ILE A 41 6.29 -8.46 -5.94
C ILE A 41 6.34 -7.02 -5.44
N VAL A 42 7.05 -6.81 -4.33
CA VAL A 42 7.36 -5.48 -3.79
C VAL A 42 8.83 -5.21 -4.04
N ASN A 43 9.13 -4.08 -4.66
CA ASN A 43 10.51 -3.68 -4.94
C ASN A 43 11.21 -3.20 -3.65
N GLU A 44 12.54 -3.35 -3.57
CA GLU A 44 13.35 -2.85 -2.46
C GLU A 44 13.22 -1.33 -2.28
N PHE A 45 13.12 -0.58 -3.38
CA PHE A 45 12.87 0.87 -3.33
C PHE A 45 11.52 1.20 -2.70
N VAL A 46 10.49 0.40 -2.99
CA VAL A 46 9.15 0.57 -2.41
C VAL A 46 9.18 0.33 -0.90
N MET A 47 10.00 -0.63 -0.43
CA MET A 47 10.20 -0.90 0.99
C MET A 47 10.94 0.25 1.71
N ILE A 48 11.80 0.99 1.00
CA ILE A 48 12.49 2.18 1.54
C ILE A 48 11.55 3.40 1.55
N GLU A 49 10.78 3.60 0.48
CA GLU A 49 9.88 4.73 0.34
C GLU A 49 8.70 4.68 1.31
N PHE A 50 8.14 3.50 1.56
CA PHE A 50 6.96 3.34 2.41
C PHE A 50 7.11 3.92 3.83
N PRO A 51 8.17 3.60 4.61
CA PRO A 51 8.37 4.21 5.93
C PRO A 51 8.69 5.71 5.85
N PHE A 52 9.38 6.18 4.80
CA PHE A 52 9.63 7.60 4.60
C PHE A 52 8.32 8.38 4.37
N PHE A 53 7.45 7.85 3.50
CA PHE A 53 6.14 8.43 3.22
C PHE A 53 5.24 8.45 4.47
N TYR A 54 5.31 7.39 5.29
CA TYR A 54 4.60 7.32 6.57
C TYR A 54 5.08 8.36 7.58
N ILE A 55 6.39 8.53 7.72
CA ILE A 55 6.97 9.54 8.61
C ILE A 55 6.61 10.95 8.15
N CYS A 56 6.73 11.26 6.86
CA CYS A 56 6.32 12.55 6.30
C CYS A 56 4.84 12.84 6.55
N ASN A 57 3.97 11.83 6.39
CA ASN A 57 2.54 12.02 6.62
C ASN A 57 2.22 12.30 8.10
N ILE A 58 2.88 11.60 9.03
CA ILE A 58 2.76 11.87 10.48
C ILE A 58 3.27 13.25 10.82
N LEU A 59 4.41 13.68 10.27
CA LEU A 59 4.96 15.02 10.47
C LEU A 59 4.00 16.10 9.99
N ILE A 60 3.37 15.93 8.82
CA ILE A 60 2.37 16.86 8.31
C ILE A 60 1.15 16.91 9.25
N LEU A 61 0.68 15.76 9.74
CA LEU A 61 -0.43 15.67 10.70
C LEU A 61 -0.09 16.20 12.10
N ALA A 62 1.18 16.25 12.48
CA ALA A 62 1.62 16.77 13.78
C ALA A 62 1.83 18.29 13.77
N VAL A 63 1.97 18.89 12.58
CA VAL A 63 2.16 20.34 12.38
C VAL A 63 0.82 21.07 12.18
N TYR A 64 -0.26 20.35 11.91
CA TYR A 64 -1.64 20.86 11.81
C TYR A 64 -2.49 20.44 13.00
#